data_AF-A0A100JU02-F1
#
_entry.id   AF-A0A100JU02-F1
#
_cell.length_a   1.000
_cell.length_b   1.000
_cell.length_c   1.000
_cell.angle_alpha   90.00
_cell.angle_beta   90.00
_cell.angle_gamma   90.00
#
_symmetry.space_group_name_H-M   'P 1'
#
loop_
_entity.id
_entity.type
_entity.pdbx_description
1 polymer ?
#
loop_
_entity_poly.entity_id
_entity_poly.type
_entity_poly.pdbx_seq_one_letter_code
_entity_poly.pdbx_strand_id
1 'polypeptide(L)'
;MGTYGLAMVDIPKGYGPDAELDPEAADPLYLQLAAVLISRIGNGTYALGRAVPGVDRLMQEFGIARGTARKTLVLLAEMGYVRTVVGKGSFVIERAAAQSADDAESAG
;
A
#
# COMPACT_ATOMS: atom_id res chain seq x y z
N MET A 1 19.37 12.71 10.94
CA MET A 1 18.76 11.90 9.86
C MET A 1 17.32 11.60 10.26
N GLY A 2 16.42 12.58 10.10
CA GLY A 2 15.04 12.46 10.58
C GLY A 2 14.29 11.43 9.75
N THR A 3 13.97 10.28 10.34
CA THR A 3 13.02 9.34 9.76
C THR A 3 11.67 10.04 9.79
N TYR A 4 11.23 10.48 8.60
CA TYR A 4 9.99 11.23 8.34
C TYR A 4 8.86 10.80 9.27
N GLY A 5 8.23 11.78 9.93
CA GLY A 5 6.97 11.57 10.65
C GLY A 5 5.89 11.14 9.66
N LEU A 6 5.71 9.83 9.50
CA LEU A 6 4.77 9.19 8.57
C LEU A 6 3.29 9.37 8.98
N ALA A 7 3.00 10.09 10.06
CA ALA A 7 1.66 10.27 10.61
C ALA A 7 0.76 11.26 9.85
N MET A 8 1.25 11.90 8.79
CA MET A 8 0.49 12.90 8.01
C MET A 8 0.56 12.71 6.49
N VAL A 9 0.93 11.51 6.03
CA VAL A 9 1.04 11.27 4.59
C VAL A 9 -0.31 10.82 4.03
N ASP A 10 -0.92 11.70 3.25
CA ASP A 10 -2.10 11.35 2.44
C ASP A 10 -1.67 10.39 1.33
N ILE A 11 -2.42 9.29 1.18
CA ILE A 11 -2.19 8.35 0.08
C ILE A 11 -2.82 8.97 -1.16
N PRO A 12 -2.04 9.23 -2.23
CA PRO A 12 -2.60 9.84 -3.41
C PRO A 12 -3.68 8.93 -4.00
N LYS A 13 -4.88 9.49 -4.19
CA LYS A 13 -5.98 8.83 -4.89
C LYS A 13 -5.74 8.90 -6.39
N GLY A 14 -6.15 7.86 -7.12
CA GLY A 14 -6.01 7.78 -8.59
C GLY A 14 -5.09 6.67 -9.09
N TYR A 15 -4.36 5.99 -8.20
CA TYR A 15 -3.62 4.78 -8.54
C TYR A 15 -4.54 3.55 -8.47
N GLY A 16 -4.98 3.08 -9.64
CA GLY A 16 -5.75 1.84 -9.76
C GLY A 16 -4.94 0.58 -9.41
N PRO A 17 -5.60 -0.59 -9.31
CA PRO A 17 -4.92 -1.86 -9.03
C PRO A 17 -3.89 -2.26 -10.10
N ASP A 18 -4.03 -1.73 -11.31
CA ASP A 18 -3.17 -1.96 -12.47
C ASP A 18 -2.30 -0.75 -12.82
N ALA A 19 -2.20 0.25 -11.93
CA ALA A 19 -1.36 1.41 -12.18
C ALA A 19 0.13 1.03 -12.13
N GLU A 20 0.87 1.49 -13.14
CA GLU A 20 2.33 1.38 -13.19
C GLU A 20 2.96 2.43 -12.28
N LEU A 21 4.12 2.13 -11.68
CA LEU A 21 4.81 3.07 -10.82
C LEU A 21 5.69 4.00 -11.65
N ASP A 22 5.42 5.30 -11.58
CA ASP A 22 6.13 6.31 -12.35
C ASP A 22 7.12 7.07 -11.45
N PRO A 23 8.44 6.86 -11.58
CA PRO A 23 9.42 7.57 -10.75
C PRO A 23 9.48 9.07 -11.04
N GLU A 24 8.95 9.51 -12.19
CA GLU A 24 8.88 10.91 -12.61
C GLU A 24 7.59 11.61 -12.16
N ALA A 25 6.62 10.88 -11.61
CA ALA A 25 5.41 11.47 -11.07
C ALA A 25 5.72 12.36 -9.86
N ALA A 26 4.81 13.29 -9.57
CA ALA A 26 4.93 14.17 -8.41
C ALA A 26 4.96 13.39 -7.08
N ASP A 27 4.28 12.24 -7.04
CA ASP A 27 4.23 11.36 -5.89
C ASP A 27 5.45 10.44 -5.82
N PRO A 28 6.01 10.19 -4.63
CA PRO A 28 7.11 9.24 -4.48
C PRO A 28 6.65 7.79 -4.68
N LEU A 29 7.50 6.95 -5.28
CA LEU A 29 7.22 5.53 -5.61
C LEU A 29 6.61 4.71 -4.46
N TYR A 30 7.01 4.95 -3.21
CA TYR A 30 6.50 4.19 -2.07
C TYR A 30 5.03 4.51 -1.77
N LEU A 31 4.56 5.73 -2.08
CA LEU A 31 3.16 6.14 -1.93
C LEU A 31 2.32 5.64 -3.09
N GLN A 32 2.84 5.72 -4.31
CA GLN A 32 2.19 5.12 -5.46
C GLN A 32 1.93 3.63 -5.24
N LEU A 33 2.96 2.89 -4.79
CA LEU A 33 2.80 1.46 -4.49
C LEU A 33 1.81 1.22 -3.33
N ALA A 34 1.81 2.07 -2.31
CA ALA A 34 0.84 1.96 -1.22
C ALA A 34 -0.59 2.11 -1.74
N ALA A 35 -0.83 3.12 -2.59
CA ALA A 35 -2.12 3.37 -3.22
C ALA A 35 -2.56 2.18 -4.10
N VAL A 36 -1.66 1.63 -4.93
CA VAL A 36 -1.95 0.43 -5.75
C VAL A 36 -2.35 -0.75 -4.86
N LEU A 37 -1.62 -1.00 -3.77
CA LEU A 37 -1.91 -2.10 -2.86
C LEU A 37 -3.26 -1.91 -2.15
N ILE A 38 -3.58 -0.68 -1.73
CA ILE A 38 -4.88 -0.34 -1.13
C ILE A 38 -6.00 -0.58 -2.13
N SER A 39 -5.86 -0.09 -3.37
CA SER A 39 -6.81 -0.31 -4.46
C SER A 39 -7.01 -1.80 -4.75
N ARG A 40 -5.93 -2.60 -4.77
CA ARG A 40 -6.01 -4.07 -4.93
C ARG A 40 -6.71 -4.75 -3.76
N ILE A 41 -6.47 -4.31 -2.54
CA ILE A 41 -7.17 -4.84 -1.36
C ILE A 41 -8.67 -4.49 -1.46
N GLY A 42 -9.01 -3.24 -1.78
CA GLY A 42 -10.39 -2.78 -1.88
C GLY A 42 -11.18 -3.39 -3.04
N ASN A 43 -10.51 -3.70 -4.16
CA ASN A 43 -11.11 -4.45 -5.27
C ASN A 43 -11.32 -5.95 -4.94
N GLY A 44 -10.73 -6.45 -3.85
CA GLY A 44 -10.82 -7.85 -3.44
C GLY A 44 -9.73 -8.76 -4.04
N THR A 45 -8.71 -8.20 -4.72
CA THR A 45 -7.53 -8.95 -5.16
C THR A 45 -6.80 -9.60 -3.97
N TYR A 46 -6.75 -8.90 -2.84
CA TYR A 46 -6.24 -9.42 -1.57
C TYR A 46 -7.34 -9.38 -0.51
N ALA A 47 -8.00 -10.54 -0.31
CA ALA A 47 -9.01 -10.69 0.72
C ALA A 47 -8.45 -10.46 2.13
N LEU A 48 -9.35 -10.10 3.05
CA LEU A 48 -9.05 -9.97 4.48
C LEU A 48 -8.36 -11.23 5.03
N GLY A 49 -7.27 -11.05 5.77
CA GLY A 49 -6.48 -12.15 6.33
C GLY A 49 -5.57 -12.86 5.32
N ARG A 50 -5.59 -12.50 4.03
CA ARG A 50 -4.67 -13.05 3.04
C ARG A 50 -3.29 -12.42 3.19
N ALA A 51 -2.25 -13.21 2.91
CA ALA A 51 -0.89 -12.70 2.80
C ALA A 51 -0.74 -11.76 1.60
N VAL A 52 -0.19 -10.58 1.84
CA VAL A 52 0.24 -9.65 0.77
C VAL A 52 1.63 -10.04 0.27
N PRO A 53 1.98 -9.67 -0.98
CA PRO A 53 3.35 -9.82 -1.47
C PRO A 53 4.34 -9.16 -0.51
N GLY A 54 5.35 -9.94 -0.11
CA GLY A 54 6.46 -9.43 0.70
C GLY A 54 7.36 -8.50 -0.11
N VAL A 55 8.34 -7.89 0.57
CA VAL A 55 9.30 -6.94 -0.03
C VAL A 55 9.92 -7.50 -1.31
N ASP A 56 10.40 -8.74 -1.29
CA ASP A 56 11.08 -9.36 -2.43
C ASP A 56 10.16 -9.49 -3.66
N ARG A 57 8.91 -9.89 -3.42
CA ARG A 57 7.90 -10.01 -4.48
C ARG A 57 7.48 -8.66 -5.03
N LEU A 58 7.36 -7.64 -4.18
CA LEU A 58 7.09 -6.27 -4.61
C LEU A 58 8.25 -5.71 -5.47
N MET A 59 9.49 -6.01 -5.10
CA MET A 59 10.65 -5.61 -5.91
C MET A 59 10.63 -6.28 -7.29
N GLN A 60 10.28 -7.56 -7.37
CA GLN A 60 10.22 -8.28 -8.64
C GLN A 60 9.03 -7.85 -9.50
N GLU A 61 7.86 -7.64 -8.89
CA GLU A 61 6.63 -7.29 -9.59
C GLU A 61 6.63 -5.86 -10.10
N PHE A 62 7.20 -4.92 -9.33
CA PHE A 62 7.18 -3.49 -9.64
C PHE A 62 8.57 -2.90 -9.98
N GLY A 63 9.62 -3.71 -9.98
CA GLY A 63 10.98 -3.25 -10.31
C GLY A 63 11.59 -2.27 -9.31
N ILE A 64 11.05 -2.14 -8.10
CA ILE A 64 11.46 -1.12 -7.13
C ILE A 64 12.60 -1.56 -6.22
N ALA A 65 13.25 -0.57 -5.61
CA ALA A 65 14.25 -0.81 -4.58
C ALA A 65 13.65 -1.43 -3.30
N ARG A 66 14.43 -2.27 -2.62
CA ARG A 66 14.09 -2.89 -1.32
C ARG A 66 13.66 -1.88 -0.26
N GLY A 67 14.32 -0.72 -0.24
CA GLY A 67 14.00 0.38 0.68
C GLY A 67 12.60 0.94 0.45
N THR A 68 12.19 1.09 -0.80
CA THR A 68 10.86 1.56 -1.22
C THR A 68 9.80 0.54 -0.83
N ALA A 69 9.97 -0.72 -1.21
CA ALA A 69 9.05 -1.80 -0.88
C ALA A 69 8.86 -1.97 0.64
N ARG A 70 9.95 -1.90 1.41
CA ARG A 70 9.88 -1.96 2.87
C ARG A 70 9.15 -0.75 3.46
N LYS A 71 9.42 0.47 2.96
CA LYS A 71 8.73 1.69 3.40
C LYS A 71 7.22 1.59 3.16
N THR A 72 6.81 1.12 1.97
CA THR A 72 5.40 0.93 1.65
C THR A 72 4.71 -0.03 2.61
N LEU A 73 5.31 -1.20 2.90
CA LEU A 73 4.73 -2.16 3.84
C LEU A 73 4.65 -1.61 5.27
N VAL A 74 5.64 -0.84 5.71
CA VAL A 74 5.61 -0.17 7.02
C VAL A 74 4.49 0.86 7.07
N LEU A 75 4.37 1.71 6.05
CA LEU A 75 3.32 2.71 5.94
C LEU A 75 1.92 2.06 5.95
N LEU A 76 1.71 1.01 5.16
CA LEU A 76 0.46 0.23 5.17
C LEU A 76 0.18 -0.38 6.53
N ALA A 77 1.20 -0.78 7.27
CA ALA A 77 1.04 -1.32 8.61
C ALA A 77 0.68 -0.24 9.65
N GLU A 78 1.32 0.94 9.56
CA GLU A 78 1.02 2.09 10.42
C GLU A 78 -0.39 2.64 10.18
N MET A 79 -0.82 2.69 8.92
CA MET A 79 -2.18 3.06 8.55
C MET A 79 -3.21 1.97 8.91
N GLY A 80 -2.75 0.74 9.20
CA GLY A 80 -3.60 -0.39 9.59
C GLY A 80 -4.27 -1.10 8.41
N TYR A 81 -3.73 -1.03 7.19
CA TYR A 81 -4.20 -1.85 6.07
C TYR A 81 -3.66 -3.27 6.12
N VAL A 82 -2.42 -3.42 6.61
CA VAL A 82 -1.75 -4.72 6.73
C VAL A 82 -1.17 -4.89 8.11
N ARG A 83 -0.88 -6.13 8.48
CA ARG A 83 -0.16 -6.49 9.70
C ARG A 83 1.02 -7.38 9.34
N THR A 84 2.22 -6.90 9.64
CA THR A 84 3.45 -7.68 9.46
C THR A 84 3.66 -8.61 10.65
N VAL A 85 3.82 -9.91 10.37
CA VAL A 85 4.11 -10.94 11.37
C VAL A 85 5.50 -11.50 11.07
N VAL A 86 6.41 -11.34 12.03
CA VAL A 86 7.80 -11.84 11.92
C VAL A 86 7.78 -13.35 11.66
N GLY A 87 8.50 -13.79 10.64
CA GLY A 87 8.58 -15.20 10.23
C GLY A 87 7.38 -15.74 9.45
N LYS A 88 6.29 -14.97 9.28
CA LYS A 88 5.10 -15.40 8.52
C LYS A 88 4.75 -14.49 7.33
N GLY A 89 5.23 -13.26 7.30
CA GLY A 89 4.94 -12.29 6.24
C GLY A 89 3.91 -11.24 6.66
N SER A 90 3.36 -10.52 5.69
CA SER A 90 2.38 -9.44 5.93
C SER A 90 0.99 -9.89 5.51
N PHE A 91 -0.03 -9.58 6.31
CA PHE A 91 -1.41 -10.02 6.10
C PHE A 91 -2.36 -8.81 6.04
N VAL A 92 -3.36 -8.84 5.16
CA VAL A 92 -4.41 -7.80 5.09
C VAL A 92 -5.27 -7.83 6.36
N ILE A 93 -5.62 -6.66 6.93
CA ILE A 93 -6.48 -6.55 8.11
C ILE A 93 -7.70 -5.64 7.88
N GLU A 94 -8.66 -5.67 8.80
CA GLU A 94 -10.05 -5.25 8.60
C GLU A 94 -10.25 -3.76 8.29
N ARG A 95 -9.34 -2.89 8.76
CA ARG A 95 -9.37 -1.46 8.43
C ARG A 95 -9.15 -1.18 6.93
N ALA A 96 -8.61 -2.13 6.17
CA ALA A 96 -8.59 -2.07 4.71
C ALA A 96 -9.94 -2.43 4.06
N ALA A 97 -10.67 -3.39 4.63
CA ALA A 97 -11.98 -3.81 4.12
C ALA A 97 -13.07 -2.76 4.38
N ALA A 98 -12.94 -1.98 5.46
CA ALA A 98 -13.89 -0.93 5.80
C ALA A 98 -13.80 0.32 4.89
N GLN A 99 -12.60 0.67 4.39
CA GLN A 99 -12.41 1.88 3.56
C GLN A 99 -12.94 1.74 2.13
N SER A 100 -13.17 0.51 1.65
CA SER A 100 -13.76 0.28 0.32
C SER A 100 -15.22 0.76 0.20
N ALA A 101 -15.87 1.09 1.31
CA ALA A 101 -17.22 1.65 1.33
C ALA A 101 -17.24 3.19 1.36
N ASP A 102 -16.16 3.85 1.81
CA ASP A 102 -16.12 5.30 2.06
C ASP A 102 -15.65 6.12 0.84
N ASP A 103 -14.90 5.52 -0.10
CA ASP A 103 -14.38 6.21 -1.30
C ASP A 103 -15.41 6.42 -2.43
N ALA A 104 -16.67 6.01 -2.26
CA ALA A 104 -17.74 6.28 -3.22
C ALA A 104 -18.35 7.69 -3.08
N GLU A 105 -18.01 8.46 -2.03
CA GLU A 105 -18.62 9.76 -1.73
C GLU A 105 -17.62 10.93 -1.80
N SER A 106 -17.07 11.21 -2.99
CA SER A 106 -16.58 12.57 -3.30
C SER A 106 -16.59 12.85 -4.81
N ALA A 107 -17.76 12.69 -5.40
CA ALA A 107 -18.14 13.31 -6.67
C ALA A 107 -19.63 13.65 -6.60
N GLY A 108 -19.93 14.71 -5.85
CA GLY A 108 -21.25 15.36 -5.78
C GLY A 108 -21.11 16.83 -6.09
#